data_AF-A0A9P4JV53-F1
#
_entry.id   AF-A0A9P4JV53-F1
#
_cell.length_a   1.000
_cell.length_b   1.000
_cell.length_c   1.000
_cell.angle_alpha   90.00
_cell.angle_beta   90.00
_cell.angle_gamma   90.00
#
_symmetry.space_group_name_H-M   'P 1'
#
loop_
_entity.id
_entity.type
_entity.pdbx_description
1 polymer ?
#
loop_
_entity_poly.entity_id
_entity_poly.type
_entity_poly.pdbx_seq_one_letter_code
_entity_poly.pdbx_strand_id
1 'polypeptide(L)'
;LDVREPAEVAAGAIPTAYNIPISSHPDALLLPPDEFESQFGFAKPPPSKELVFYCKAGVRSAAAAQLAKQGGYEKVGEYRGSWLDWERHRGVGSAGKSSPGVEGKKLGEGWERKWDGGGG
;
A
#
# COMPACT_ATOMS: atom_id res chain seq x y z
N LEU A 1 -2.92 -1.55 -3.02
CA LEU A 1 -1.93 -0.82 -2.20
C LEU A 1 -2.69 0.09 -1.25
N ASP A 2 -2.53 -0.15 0.05
CA ASP A 2 -3.08 0.68 1.13
C ASP A 2 -2.13 1.85 1.38
N VAL A 3 -2.60 3.07 1.17
CA VAL A 3 -1.75 4.27 1.32
C VAL A 3 -1.97 5.04 2.62
N ARG A 4 -2.66 4.42 3.59
CA ARG A 4 -2.82 4.96 4.93
C ARG A 4 -1.54 4.86 5.75
N GLU A 5 -1.45 5.61 6.84
CA GLU A 5 -0.34 5.47 7.78
C GLU A 5 -0.41 4.11 8.50
N PRO A 6 0.72 3.53 8.92
CA PRO A 6 0.74 2.20 9.54
C PRO A 6 -0.19 2.07 10.76
N ALA A 7 -0.33 3.15 11.54
CA ALA A 7 -1.25 3.20 12.68
C ALA A 7 -2.73 3.03 12.28
N GLU A 8 -3.13 3.52 11.10
CA GLU A 8 -4.49 3.29 10.58
C GLU A 8 -4.66 1.86 10.08
N VAL A 9 -3.61 1.27 9.51
CA VAL A 9 -3.58 -0.11 9.00
C VAL A 9 -3.64 -1.14 10.13
N ALA A 10 -3.12 -0.81 11.31
CA ALA A 10 -3.19 -1.66 12.50
C ALA A 10 -4.65 -2.00 12.92
N ALA A 11 -5.61 -1.13 12.59
CA ALA A 11 -7.04 -1.39 12.83
C ALA A 11 -7.68 -2.38 11.84
N GLY A 12 -6.97 -2.73 10.76
CA GLY A 12 -7.42 -3.61 9.70
C GLY A 12 -7.10 -3.07 8.32
N ALA A 13 -7.00 -3.96 7.34
CA ALA A 13 -6.77 -3.63 5.92
C ALA A 13 -7.51 -4.61 5.02
N ILE A 14 -7.65 -4.26 3.74
CA ILE A 14 -8.21 -5.15 2.74
C ILE A 14 -7.27 -6.36 2.61
N PRO A 15 -7.76 -7.61 2.67
CA PRO A 15 -6.92 -8.79 2.53
C PRO A 15 -6.05 -8.69 1.27
N THR A 16 -4.80 -9.18 1.36
CA THR A 16 -3.77 -9.13 0.29
C THR A 16 -3.19 -7.74 -0.03
N ALA A 17 -3.66 -6.67 0.61
CA ALA A 17 -3.09 -5.34 0.39
C ALA A 17 -1.73 -5.19 1.09
N TYR A 18 -0.74 -4.68 0.34
CA TYR A 18 0.48 -4.12 0.92
C TYR A 18 0.28 -2.66 1.31
N ASN A 19 0.92 -2.23 2.41
CA ASN A 19 0.89 -0.86 2.88
C ASN A 19 2.09 -0.05 2.37
N ILE A 20 1.83 1.11 1.79
CA ILE A 20 2.82 2.12 1.38
C ILE A 20 2.28 3.49 1.82
N PRO A 21 2.63 4.00 3.00
CA PRO A 21 2.07 5.23 3.55
C PRO A 21 2.51 6.46 2.75
N ILE A 22 1.63 6.98 1.90
CA ILE A 22 2.00 8.04 0.94
C ILE A 22 2.20 9.40 1.62
N SER A 23 1.66 9.61 2.82
CA SER A 23 1.81 10.88 3.53
C SER A 23 3.19 11.01 4.17
N SER A 24 3.73 9.92 4.73
CA SER A 24 5.11 9.89 5.25
C SER A 24 6.16 9.53 4.19
N HIS A 25 5.80 8.77 3.15
CA HIS A 25 6.72 8.29 2.10
C HIS A 25 6.14 8.55 0.69
N PRO A 26 6.04 9.82 0.24
CA PRO A 26 5.48 10.17 -1.06
C PRO A 26 6.33 9.68 -2.24
N ASP A 27 7.61 9.44 -2.01
CA ASP A 27 8.62 9.00 -2.96
C ASP A 27 8.81 7.47 -3.00
N ALA A 28 8.08 6.70 -2.19
CA ALA A 28 8.24 5.26 -2.06
C ALA A 28 8.33 4.53 -3.42
N LEU A 29 7.43 4.85 -4.36
CA LEU A 29 7.41 4.19 -5.67
C LEU A 29 8.53 4.64 -6.62
N LEU A 30 9.27 5.69 -6.28
CA LEU A 30 10.42 6.21 -7.00
C LEU A 30 11.74 5.60 -6.52
N LEU A 31 11.78 5.02 -5.32
CA LEU A 31 12.97 4.39 -4.74
C LEU A 31 13.52 3.25 -5.61
N PRO A 32 14.84 3.00 -5.60
CA PRO A 32 15.42 1.77 -6.15
C PRO A 32 14.76 0.51 -5.56
N PRO A 33 14.66 -0.61 -6.31
CA PRO A 33 13.97 -1.82 -5.85
C PRO A 33 14.49 -2.39 -4.53
N ASP A 34 15.80 -2.34 -4.32
CA ASP A 34 16.51 -2.79 -3.12
C ASP A 34 16.21 -1.92 -1.90
N GLU A 35 16.24 -0.59 -2.07
CA GLU A 35 15.85 0.35 -1.01
C GLU A 35 14.37 0.21 -0.65
N PHE A 36 13.51 0.06 -1.66
CA PHE A 36 12.08 -0.16 -1.46
C PHE A 36 11.83 -1.43 -0.64
N GLU A 37 12.43 -2.56 -1.02
CA GLU A 37 12.24 -3.82 -0.31
C GLU A 37 12.78 -3.75 1.12
N SER A 38 13.91 -3.06 1.32
CA SER A 38 14.45 -2.85 2.67
C SER A 38 13.53 -2.00 3.56
N GLN A 39 12.84 -1.00 3.00
CA GLN A 39 11.96 -0.12 3.77
C GLN A 39 10.57 -0.73 4.03
N PHE A 40 9.98 -1.36 3.01
CA PHE A 40 8.59 -1.82 3.07
C PHE A 40 8.43 -3.32 3.30
N GLY A 41 9.51 -4.11 3.22
CA GLY A 41 9.51 -5.54 3.51
C GLY A 41 8.86 -6.41 2.43
N PHE A 42 8.68 -5.88 1.22
CA PHE A 42 8.24 -6.64 0.05
C PHE A 42 8.85 -6.10 -1.23
N ALA A 43 8.96 -6.96 -2.25
CA ALA A 43 9.54 -6.59 -3.54
C ALA A 43 8.78 -5.44 -4.21
N LYS A 44 9.54 -4.46 -4.72
CA LYS A 44 8.98 -3.34 -5.47
C LYS A 44 8.13 -3.83 -6.65
N PRO A 45 6.87 -3.38 -6.81
CA PRO A 45 6.07 -3.76 -7.96
C PRO A 45 6.71 -3.27 -9.27
N PRO A 46 6.74 -4.09 -10.35
CA PRO A 46 7.27 -3.64 -11.62
C PRO A 46 6.31 -2.64 -12.29
N PRO A 47 6.80 -1.69 -13.11
CA PRO A 47 5.97 -0.64 -13.74
C PRO A 47 4.82 -1.15 -14.62
N SER A 48 4.94 -2.36 -15.17
CA SER A 48 3.94 -3.01 -16.02
C SER A 48 2.81 -3.70 -15.25
N LYS A 49 2.96 -3.85 -13.92
CA LYS A 49 1.96 -4.45 -13.04
C LYS A 49 0.84 -3.46 -12.77
N GLU A 50 -0.39 -3.96 -12.74
CA GLU A 50 -1.54 -3.15 -12.33
C GLU A 50 -1.49 -2.85 -10.84
N LEU A 51 -1.55 -1.56 -10.51
CA LEU A 51 -1.60 -1.05 -9.14
C LEU A 51 -2.94 -0.38 -8.89
N VAL A 52 -3.65 -0.86 -7.87
CA VAL A 52 -4.88 -0.23 -7.38
C VAL A 52 -4.61 0.37 -6.01
N PHE A 53 -4.80 1.69 -5.89
CA PHE A 53 -4.57 2.44 -4.66
C PHE A 53 -5.88 2.66 -3.90
N TYR A 54 -5.82 2.57 -2.57
CA TYR A 54 -6.92 2.95 -1.69
C TYR A 54 -6.37 3.56 -0.39
N CYS A 55 -7.16 4.40 0.28
CA CYS A 55 -6.79 4.97 1.58
C CYS A 55 -7.95 4.81 2.57
N LYS A 56 -8.19 5.81 3.44
CA LYS A 56 -9.36 5.81 4.32
C LYS A 56 -10.66 6.12 3.56
N ALA A 57 -10.68 7.22 2.80
CA ALA A 57 -11.90 7.77 2.17
C ALA A 57 -11.67 8.28 0.73
N GLY A 58 -10.67 7.76 0.02
CA GLY A 58 -10.39 8.09 -1.39
C GLY A 58 -9.51 9.32 -1.65
N VAL A 59 -9.29 10.20 -0.67
CA VAL A 59 -8.52 11.45 -0.90
C VAL A 59 -7.04 11.18 -1.22
N ARG A 60 -6.36 10.37 -0.40
CA ARG A 60 -4.92 10.09 -0.56
C ARG A 60 -4.63 9.11 -1.70
N SER A 61 -5.60 8.28 -2.10
CA SER A 61 -5.40 7.34 -3.20
C SER A 61 -5.22 8.04 -4.54
N ALA A 62 -5.86 9.20 -4.74
CA ALA A 62 -5.68 10.01 -5.95
C ALA A 62 -4.25 10.56 -6.06
N ALA A 63 -3.71 11.07 -4.96
CA ALA A 63 -2.32 11.53 -4.90
C ALA A 63 -1.34 10.37 -5.16
N ALA A 64 -1.54 9.22 -4.53
CA ALA A 64 -0.69 8.04 -4.75
C ALA A 64 -0.74 7.55 -6.20
N ALA A 65 -1.92 7.54 -6.82
CA ALA A 65 -2.09 7.17 -8.21
C ALA A 65 -1.37 8.15 -9.16
N GLN A 66 -1.42 9.45 -8.88
CA GLN A 66 -0.67 10.46 -9.63
C GLN A 66 0.85 10.23 -9.52
N LEU A 67 1.35 10.02 -8.31
CA LEU A 67 2.78 9.75 -8.05
C LEU A 67 3.26 8.46 -8.73
N ALA A 68 2.44 7.41 -8.72
CA ALA A 68 2.74 6.17 -9.45
C ALA A 68 2.84 6.41 -10.96
N LYS A 69 1.91 7.18 -11.54
CA LYS A 69 1.99 7.54 -12.98
C LYS A 69 3.26 8.33 -13.29
N GLN A 70 3.64 9.28 -12.43
CA GLN A 70 4.89 10.04 -12.57
C GLN A 70 6.13 9.14 -12.44
N GLY A 71 6.05 8.10 -11.60
CA GLY A 71 7.07 7.05 -11.46
C GLY A 71 7.11 6.02 -12.59
N GLY A 72 6.35 6.22 -13.68
CA GLY A 72 6.38 5.36 -14.87
C GLY A 72 5.50 4.13 -14.80
N TYR A 73 4.61 4.00 -13.80
CA TYR A 73 3.67 2.88 -13.74
C TYR A 73 2.57 3.03 -14.79
N GLU A 74 2.40 2.01 -15.62
CA GLU A 74 1.55 2.04 -16.81
C GLU A 74 0.07 1.83 -16.46
N LYS A 75 -0.20 0.95 -15.48
CA LYS A 75 -1.54 0.49 -15.13
C LYS A 75 -1.86 0.91 -13.70
N VAL A 76 -2.47 2.08 -13.57
CA VAL A 76 -2.77 2.70 -12.28
C VAL A 76 -4.25 2.96 -12.15
N GLY A 77 -4.86 2.36 -11.13
CA GLY A 77 -6.25 2.52 -10.74
C GLY A 77 -6.40 2.99 -9.29
N GLU A 78 -7.62 3.40 -8.97
CA GLU A 78 -8.00 3.83 -7.62
C GLU A 78 -9.29 3.17 -7.20
N TYR A 79 -9.34 2.69 -5.96
CA TYR A 79 -10.58 2.35 -5.31
C TYR A 79 -11.06 3.54 -4.46
N ARG A 80 -11.88 4.39 -5.10
CA ARG A 80 -12.35 5.66 -4.52
C ARG A 80 -13.17 5.48 -3.23
N GLY A 81 -13.96 4.41 -3.14
CA GLY A 81 -14.69 4.06 -1.91
C GLY A 81 -13.76 3.76 -0.74
N SER A 82 -12.57 3.23 -1.03
CA SER A 82 -11.49 3.05 -0.07
C SER A 82 -11.88 2.18 1.14
N TRP A 83 -11.12 2.26 2.23
CA TRP A 83 -11.34 1.44 3.42
C TRP A 83 -12.77 1.54 3.97
N LEU A 84 -13.34 2.74 4.05
CA LEU A 84 -14.69 2.95 4.60
C LEU A 84 -15.79 2.25 3.76
N ASP A 85 -15.67 2.26 2.44
CA ASP A 85 -16.59 1.52 1.58
C ASP A 85 -16.41 0.00 1.71
N TRP A 86 -15.15 -0.44 1.81
CA TRP A 86 -14.85 -1.86 2.00
C TRP A 86 -15.39 -2.39 3.33
N GLU A 87 -15.20 -1.65 4.42
CA GLU A 87 -15.74 -2.02 5.74
C GLU A 87 -17.25 -2.14 5.73
N ARG A 88 -17.95 -1.22 5.04
CA ARG A 88 -19.41 -1.26 4.89
C ARG A 88 -19.87 -2.53 4.17
N HIS A 89 -19.07 -3.07 3.24
CA HIS A 89 -19.41 -4.25 2.44
C HIS A 89 -18.78 -5.56 2.93
N ARG A 90 -18.01 -5.54 4.02
CA ARG A 90 -17.25 -6.70 4.54
C ARG A 90 -18.10 -7.95 4.89
N GLY A 91 -19.43 -7.82 4.91
CA GLY A 91 -20.39 -8.92 5.13
C GLY A 91 -21.26 -9.29 3.92
N VAL A 92 -21.15 -8.59 2.79
CA VAL A 92 -21.91 -8.86 1.56
C VAL A 92 -20.94 -9.49 0.57
N GLY A 93 -20.92 -10.83 0.54
CA GLY A 93 -19.84 -11.64 -0.03
C GLY A 93 -19.21 -11.13 -1.32
N SER A 94 -17.97 -10.66 -1.24
CA SER A 94 -17.06 -10.58 -2.38
C SER A 94 -16.48 -11.98 -2.65
N ALA A 95 -17.31 -12.86 -3.19
CA ALA A 95 -16.88 -14.04 -3.93
C ALA A 95 -16.35 -13.58 -5.30
N GLY A 96 -15.19 -12.94 -5.32
CA GLY A 96 -14.53 -12.45 -6.52
C GLY A 96 -13.14 -13.05 -6.64
N LYS A 97 -13.07 -14.30 -7.16
CA LYS A 97 -11.91 -15.00 -7.73
C LYS A 97 -10.54 -14.55 -7.17
N SER A 98 -10.12 -15.20 -6.09
CA SER A 98 -8.73 -15.21 -5.64
C SER A 98 -7.83 -15.84 -6.72
N SER A 99 -6.94 -15.06 -7.31
CA SER A 99 -5.77 -15.58 -8.04
C SER A 99 -4.89 -16.38 -7.07
N PRO A 100 -4.34 -17.54 -7.47
CA PRO A 100 -3.49 -18.33 -6.58
C PRO A 100 -2.09 -17.71 -6.57
N GLY A 101 -1.59 -17.28 -5.42
CA GLY A 101 -0.23 -16.74 -5.39
C GLY A 101 0.22 -16.21 -4.04
N VAL A 102 1.03 -17.03 -3.38
CA VAL A 102 2.03 -16.71 -2.34
C VAL A 102 1.48 -16.45 -0.94
N GLU A 103 1.80 -17.40 -0.07
CA GLU A 103 1.68 -17.36 1.39
C GLU A 103 2.40 -16.11 1.95
N GLY A 104 1.63 -15.05 2.20
CA GLY A 104 2.12 -13.88 2.92
C GLY A 104 2.38 -14.26 4.37
N LYS A 105 3.66 -14.38 4.75
CA LYS A 105 4.05 -14.59 6.15
C LYS A 105 3.52 -13.44 7.01
N LYS A 106 2.90 -13.84 8.12
CA LYS A 106 2.46 -13.04 9.27
C LYS A 106 3.46 -11.91 9.55
N LEU A 107 2.97 -10.66 9.60
CA LEU A 107 3.76 -9.51 10.07
C LEU A 107 4.34 -9.84 11.44
N GLY A 108 5.64 -10.09 11.46
CA GLY A 108 6.44 -10.15 12.67
C GLY A 108 6.72 -8.73 13.15
N GLU A 109 6.44 -8.51 14.42
CA GLU A 109 6.81 -7.34 15.21
C GLU A 109 8.28 -6.96 14.93
N GLY A 110 8.54 -5.75 14.40
CA GLY A 110 9.93 -5.35 14.13
C GLY A 110 10.19 -4.09 13.31
N TRP A 111 9.19 -3.29 12.95
CA TRP A 111 9.42 -2.08 12.15
C TRP A 111 9.67 -0.81 12.99
N GLU A 112 9.51 -0.87 14.32
CA GLU A 112 9.55 0.29 15.21
C GLU A 112 10.95 0.67 15.76
N ARG A 113 12.05 0.15 15.19
CA ARG A 113 13.42 0.40 15.71
C ARG A 113 14.46 0.81 14.66
N LYS A 114 14.13 1.69 13.73
CA LYS A 114 15.17 2.25 12.83
C LYS A 114 15.03 3.74 12.48
N TRP A 115 14.45 4.52 13.40
CA TRP A 115 14.53 5.98 13.34
C TRP A 115 14.99 6.53 14.70
N ASP A 116 16.31 6.51 14.92
CA ASP A 116 16.96 7.49 15.79
C ASP A 116 17.44 8.62 14.88
N GLY A 117 16.67 9.70 14.86
CA GLY A 117 17.06 10.95 14.25
C GLY A 117 18.00 11.75 15.17
N GLY A 118 18.87 12.54 14.54
CA GLY A 118 19.69 13.58 15.17
C GLY A 118 21.18 13.28 14.98
N GLY A 119 22.00 14.11 14.32
CA GLY A 119 21.94 15.55 14.10
C GLY A 119 23.32 16.12 14.52
N GLY A 120 23.96 16.89 13.64
CA GLY A 120 25.22 17.61 13.94
C GLY A 120 26.46 17.05 13.25
#